data_AF-A0A961BYK4-F1
#
_entry.id   AF-A0A961BYK4-F1
#
_cell.length_a   1.000
_cell.length_b   1.000
_cell.length_c   1.000
_cell.angle_alpha   90.00
_cell.angle_beta   90.00
_cell.angle_gamma   90.00
#
_symmetry.space_group_name_H-M   'P 1'
#
loop_
_entity.id
_entity.type
_entity.pdbx_description
1 polymer ?
#
loop_
_entity_poly.entity_id
_entity_poly.type
_entity_poly.pdbx_seq_one_letter_code
_entity_poly.pdbx_strand_id
1 'polypeptide(L)'
;MSRLQRTEGLNEEQAELIKLVREFVEEQIIPVATEMEHRDEYPQEIVDAMKEMGIFGLMIPEEYGGLGESLLTYALTVEEIARGWMSVSGIINTHFIV
;
A
#
# COMPACT_ATOMS: atom_id res chain seq x y z
N MET A 1 7.84 -11.73 -14.38
CA MET A 1 7.15 -11.60 -13.08
C MET A 1 5.75 -12.17 -13.23
N SER A 2 5.37 -13.15 -12.41
CA SER A 2 4.03 -13.76 -12.46
C SER A 2 3.00 -12.65 -12.32
N ARG A 3 2.10 -12.54 -13.31
CA ARG A 3 0.95 -11.63 -13.20
C ARG A 3 0.21 -12.02 -11.92
N LEU A 4 0.16 -11.14 -10.93
CA LEU A 4 -0.87 -11.25 -9.90
C LEU A 4 -2.20 -11.39 -10.64
N GLN A 5 -3.00 -12.37 -10.23
CA GLN A 5 -4.34 -12.49 -10.80
C GLN A 5 -5.08 -11.18 -10.53
N ARG A 6 -5.78 -10.67 -11.53
CA ARG A 6 -6.62 -9.48 -11.33
C ARG A 6 -7.85 -9.92 -10.57
N THR A 7 -8.11 -9.30 -9.43
CA THR A 7 -9.38 -9.45 -8.72
C THR A 7 -10.50 -8.93 -9.61
N GLU A 8 -11.44 -9.81 -9.96
CA GLU A 8 -12.63 -9.43 -10.72
C GLU A 8 -13.68 -8.79 -9.82
N GLY A 9 -14.59 -8.00 -10.40
CA GLY A 9 -15.73 -7.43 -9.67
C GLY A 9 -15.42 -6.20 -8.80
N LEU A 10 -14.23 -5.61 -8.93
CA LEU A 10 -13.92 -4.31 -8.31
C LEU A 10 -14.78 -3.20 -8.93
N ASN A 11 -15.20 -2.26 -8.10
CA ASN A 11 -15.76 -1.01 -8.61
C ASN A 11 -14.63 -0.12 -9.19
N GLU A 12 -15.01 0.98 -9.84
CA GLU A 12 -14.06 1.88 -10.50
C GLU A 12 -13.09 2.55 -9.51
N GLU A 13 -13.58 2.97 -8.34
CA GLU A 13 -12.78 3.61 -7.29
C GLU A 13 -11.72 2.66 -6.73
N GLN A 14 -12.11 1.42 -6.41
CA GLN A 14 -11.20 0.36 -5.98
C GLN A 14 -10.15 0.05 -7.04
N ALA A 15 -10.56 -0.06 -8.31
CA ALA A 15 -9.65 -0.36 -9.40
C ALA A 15 -8.60 0.75 -9.58
N GLU A 16 -9.01 2.02 -9.53
CA GLU A 16 -8.10 3.15 -9.62
C GLU A 16 -7.20 3.27 -8.39
N LEU A 17 -7.71 3.05 -7.18
CA LEU A 17 -6.89 3.04 -5.97
C LEU A 17 -5.78 1.99 -6.05
N ILE A 18 -6.12 0.75 -6.40
CA ILE A 18 -5.14 -0.33 -6.53
C ILE A 18 -4.13 -0.04 -7.64
N LYS A 19 -4.55 0.61 -8.73
CA LYS A 19 -3.65 1.05 -9.79
C LYS A 19 -2.67 2.12 -9.30
N LEU A 20 -3.14 3.13 -8.56
CA LEU A 20 -2.27 4.16 -7.98
C LEU A 20 -1.26 3.57 -6.99
N VAL A 21 -1.69 2.63 -6.15
CA VAL A 21 -0.77 1.91 -5.24
C VAL A 21 0.26 1.11 -6.03
N ARG A 22 -0.16 0.43 -7.11
CA ARG A 22 0.77 -0.32 -7.98
C ARG A 22 1.82 0.60 -8.60
N GLU A 23 1.41 1.74 -9.15
CA GLU A 23 2.31 2.74 -9.75
C GLU A 23 3.28 3.28 -8.69
N PHE A 24 2.78 3.64 -7.51
CA PHE A 24 3.62 4.05 -6.37
C PHE A 24 4.66 2.99 -6.00
N VAL A 25 4.27 1.72 -5.94
CA VAL A 25 5.19 0.61 -5.64
C VAL A 25 6.27 0.47 -6.71
N GLU A 26 5.89 0.57 -7.99
CA GLU A 26 6.81 0.45 -9.13
C GLU A 26 7.81 1.61 -9.20
N GLU A 27 7.36 2.82 -8.89
CA GLU A 27 8.17 4.03 -9.04
C GLU A 27 8.96 4.41 -7.79
N GLN A 28 8.42 4.16 -6.59
CA GLN A 28 8.96 4.68 -5.33
C GLN A 28 9.53 3.60 -4.41
N ILE A 29 9.03 2.35 -4.47
CA ILE A 29 9.47 1.29 -3.56
C ILE A 29 10.49 0.36 -4.22
N ILE A 30 10.13 -0.25 -5.35
CA ILE A 30 10.97 -1.27 -6.02
C ILE A 30 12.38 -0.77 -6.34
N PRO A 31 12.59 0.47 -6.83
CA PRO A 31 13.94 0.94 -7.20
C PRO A 31 14.92 1.03 -6.03
N VAL A 32 14.42 1.22 -4.80
CA VAL A 32 15.27 1.47 -3.62
C VAL A 32 15.27 0.31 -2.62
N ALA A 33 14.31 -0.60 -2.69
CA ALA A 33 14.08 -1.65 -1.70
C ALA A 33 15.35 -2.47 -1.37
N THR A 34 16.08 -2.97 -2.37
CA THR A 34 17.26 -3.81 -2.14
C THR A 34 18.40 -3.04 -1.48
N GLU A 35 18.69 -1.82 -1.92
CA GLU A 35 19.79 -1.04 -1.34
C GLU A 35 19.48 -0.64 0.11
N MET A 36 18.25 -0.17 0.37
CA MET A 36 17.84 0.24 1.71
C MET A 36 17.78 -0.93 2.69
N GLU A 37 17.28 -2.08 2.28
CA GLU A 37 17.27 -3.30 3.10
C GLU A 37 18.71 -3.72 3.47
N HIS A 38 19.66 -3.67 2.52
CA HIS A 38 21.06 -3.97 2.81
C HIS A 38 21.72 -2.96 3.76
N ARG A 39 21.24 -1.72 3.79
CA ARG A 39 21.72 -0.67 4.68
C ARG A 39 21.04 -0.67 6.05
N ASP A 40 20.02 -1.51 6.26
CA ASP A 40 19.20 -1.58 7.48
C ASP A 40 18.58 -0.21 7.84
N GLU A 41 18.12 0.52 6.82
CA GLU A 41 17.58 1.87 6.97
C GLU A 41 16.06 1.88 6.96
N TYR A 42 15.48 2.67 7.87
CA TYR A 42 14.04 2.88 7.91
C TYR A 42 13.58 3.69 6.68
N PRO A 43 12.57 3.21 5.93
CA PRO A 43 12.13 3.85 4.68
C PRO A 43 11.23 5.07 4.91
N GLN A 44 11.79 6.11 5.54
CA GLN A 44 11.05 7.30 5.98
C GLN A 44 10.31 7.99 4.83
N GLU A 45 10.96 8.21 3.69
CA GLU A 45 10.36 8.90 2.54
C GLU A 45 9.17 8.11 1.95
N ILE A 46 9.29 6.78 1.87
CA ILE A 46 8.18 5.90 1.43
C ILE A 46 7.01 6.01 2.41
N VAL A 47 7.30 5.96 3.72
CA VAL A 47 6.26 6.05 4.76
C VAL A 47 5.56 7.39 4.75
N ASP A 48 6.29 8.48 4.54
CA ASP A 48 5.69 9.82 4.45
C ASP A 48 4.82 9.97 3.19
N ALA A 49 5.26 9.44 2.04
CA ALA A 49 4.42 9.37 0.85
C ALA A 49 3.14 8.54 1.09
N MET A 50 3.25 7.39 1.79
CA MET A 50 2.08 6.58 2.16
C MET A 50 1.09 7.35 3.07
N LYS A 51 1.57 8.25 3.94
CA LYS A 51 0.71 9.13 4.74
C LYS A 51 -0.01 10.13 3.87
N GLU A 52 0.69 10.76 2.94
CA GLU A 52 0.10 11.74 2.00
C GLU A 52 -0.97 11.10 1.10
N MET A 53 -0.78 9.83 0.72
CA MET A 53 -1.77 9.05 -0.02
C MET A 53 -2.98 8.62 0.82
N GLY A 54 -2.97 8.82 2.14
CA GLY A 54 -4.07 8.42 3.03
C GLY A 54 -4.16 6.92 3.32
N ILE A 55 -3.14 6.15 2.96
CA ILE A 55 -3.14 4.67 3.07
C ILE A 55 -3.33 4.20 4.52
N PHE A 56 -2.84 4.95 5.51
CA PHE A 56 -3.01 4.63 6.94
C PHE A 56 -4.44 4.82 7.45
N GLY A 57 -5.26 5.59 6.75
CA GLY A 57 -6.67 5.83 7.07
C GLY A 57 -7.63 5.07 6.16
N LEU A 58 -7.14 4.10 5.37
CA LEU A 58 -7.89 3.49 4.27
C LEU A 58 -9.28 2.97 4.68
N MET A 59 -9.36 2.19 5.77
CA MET A 59 -10.63 1.63 6.25
C MET A 59 -11.28 2.42 7.39
N ILE A 60 -10.68 3.54 7.79
CA ILE A 60 -11.30 4.40 8.79
C ILE A 60 -12.49 5.11 8.12
N PRO A 61 -13.68 5.15 8.74
CA PRO A 61 -14.82 5.85 8.17
C PRO A 61 -14.52 7.32 7.86
N GLU A 62 -15.13 7.85 6.80
CA GLU A 62 -14.95 9.25 6.36
C GLU A 62 -15.29 10.26 7.45
N GLU A 63 -16.26 9.96 8.33
CA GLU A 63 -16.64 10.83 9.46
C GLU A 63 -15.49 11.07 10.45
N TYR A 64 -14.47 10.21 10.46
CA TYR A 64 -13.26 10.33 11.26
C TYR A 64 -12.04 10.77 10.44
N GLY A 65 -12.23 11.13 9.16
CA GLY A 65 -11.17 11.58 8.26
C GLY A 65 -10.40 10.47 7.54
N GLY A 66 -10.95 9.25 7.48
CA GLY A 66 -10.42 8.17 6.66
C GLY A 66 -11.04 8.09 5.27
N LEU A 67 -10.72 7.03 4.53
CA LEU A 67 -11.24 6.79 3.17
C LEU A 67 -12.47 5.87 3.11
N GLY A 68 -12.87 5.26 4.24
CA GLY A 68 -14.07 4.42 4.32
C GLY A 68 -14.05 3.16 3.45
N GLU A 69 -12.87 2.73 3.01
CA GLU A 69 -12.71 1.63 2.06
C GLU A 69 -12.95 0.25 2.69
N SER A 70 -13.18 -0.74 1.83
CA SER A 70 -13.48 -2.11 2.25
C SER A 70 -12.23 -2.89 2.67
N LEU A 71 -12.43 -3.98 3.44
CA LEU A 71 -11.37 -4.95 3.76
C LEU A 71 -10.74 -5.58 2.51
N LEU A 72 -11.53 -5.73 1.43
CA LEU A 72 -11.01 -6.20 0.16
C LEU A 72 -10.00 -5.20 -0.42
N THR A 73 -10.38 -3.92 -0.48
CA THR A 73 -9.50 -2.83 -0.97
C THR A 73 -8.21 -2.75 -0.15
N TYR A 74 -8.33 -2.87 1.17
CA TYR A 74 -7.18 -2.93 2.07
C TYR A 74 -6.26 -4.11 1.79
N ALA A 75 -6.80 -5.32 1.66
CA ALA A 75 -6.01 -6.51 1.40
C ALA A 75 -5.23 -6.40 0.08
N LEU A 76 -5.86 -5.87 -0.97
CA LEU A 76 -5.23 -5.66 -2.28
C LEU A 76 -4.16 -4.56 -2.23
N THR A 77 -4.37 -3.51 -1.42
CA THR A 77 -3.36 -2.46 -1.19
C THR A 77 -2.12 -3.05 -0.52
N VAL A 78 -2.31 -3.85 0.52
CA VAL A 78 -1.22 -4.54 1.24
C VAL A 78 -0.51 -5.53 0.31
N GLU A 79 -1.24 -6.26 -0.53
CA GLU A 79 -0.68 -7.19 -1.51
C GLU A 79 0.27 -6.47 -2.50
N GLU A 80 -0.16 -5.33 -3.05
CA GLU A 80 0.69 -4.54 -3.96
C GLU A 80 1.93 -3.98 -3.26
N ILE A 81 1.81 -3.48 -2.04
CA ILE A 81 2.97 -3.00 -1.26
C ILE A 81 3.94 -4.15 -0.97
N ALA A 82 3.43 -5.30 -0.54
CA ALA A 82 4.23 -6.48 -0.25
C ALA A 82 4.94 -7.04 -1.49
N ARG A 83 4.35 -6.89 -2.69
CA ARG A 83 4.99 -7.22 -3.97
C ARG A 83 6.26 -6.41 -4.20
N GLY A 84 6.28 -5.13 -3.79
CA GLY A 84 7.45 -4.28 -3.89
C GLY A 84 8.48 -4.58 -2.82
N TRP A 85 8.07 -4.50 -1.56
CA TRP A 85 8.94 -4.72 -0.40
C TRP A 85 8.14 -5.12 0.84
N MET A 86 8.32 -6.36 1.29
CA MET A 86 7.57 -6.93 2.41
C MET A 86 7.74 -6.12 3.71
N SER A 87 8.92 -5.57 4.00
CA SER A 87 9.19 -4.81 5.23
C SER A 87 8.27 -3.57 5.35
N VAL A 88 7.98 -2.89 4.23
CA VAL A 88 7.06 -1.74 4.19
C VAL A 88 5.62 -2.15 4.50
N SER A 89 5.19 -3.33 4.01
CA SER A 89 3.84 -3.85 4.29
C SER A 89 3.58 -4.07 5.79
N GLY A 90 4.63 -4.40 6.55
CA GLY A 90 4.55 -4.55 8.00
C GLY A 90 4.18 -3.24 8.71
N ILE A 91 4.58 -2.10 8.14
CA ILE A 91 4.29 -0.77 8.69
C ILE A 91 2.79 -0.54 8.64
N ILE A 92 2.14 -0.63 7.47
CA ILE A 92 0.69 -0.44 7.36
C ILE A 92 -0.10 -1.48 8.17
N ASN A 93 0.26 -2.77 8.12
CA ASN A 93 -0.48 -3.82 8.83
C ASN A 93 -0.49 -3.62 10.34
N THR A 94 0.65 -3.25 10.93
CA THR A 94 0.74 -3.04 12.38
C THR A 94 -0.09 -1.84 12.85
N HIS A 95 -0.25 -0.82 12.01
CA HIS A 95 -1.11 0.33 12.32
C HIS A 95 -2.59 -0.02 12.28
N PHE A 96 -2.98 -0.97 11.43
CA PHE A 96 -4.38 -1.36 11.26
C PHE A 96 -4.86 -2.41 12.28
N ILE A 97 -4.02 -3.36 12.69
CA ILE A 97 -4.40 -4.56 13.47
C ILE A 97 -4.57 -4.32 14.98
N VAL A 98 -4.56 -3.07 15.47
CA VAL A 98 -4.73 -2.77 16.91
C VAL A 98 -6.11 -3.12 17.47
#